data_AF-A0A2G9P2K8-F1
#
_entry.id   AF-A0A2G9P2K8-F1
#
_cell.length_a   1.000
_cell.length_b   1.000
_cell.length_c   1.000
_cell.angle_alpha   90.00
_cell.angle_beta   90.00
_cell.angle_gamma   90.00
#
_symmetry.space_group_name_H-M   'P 1'
#
loop_
_entity.id
_entity.type
_entity.pdbx_description
1 polymer ?
#
loop_
_entity_poly.entity_id
_entity_poly.type
_entity_poly.pdbx_seq_one_letter_code
_entity_poly.pdbx_strand_id
1 'polypeptide(L)'
;YPRLSASFQARQEEMMFQYRCNKLQHKMKQSSVAQQSLKVALENLKFHGQGQDLSALQKQWVMLFEESLKFLANVQDQALKISSIWKRRQQMSGNGAPFDENLLPLQDRFEFIFGIYEELIRMIRELNEAGQRALPTEYLEQISAGFTSLIKNSFLVDKQPPQVLKTQTKFQASVNFMLGSKILSGASKLPVIRAHIVTEKKAQDLFVAPSTEPLNDGAGEIENGRSVFEFTQATRTCGAVFKNMLLKKIKRCERKGSESVTEEKCAILFTADINFSGSTHVIQALSLPVVVIVHGNQDNNAKATILWDNAFSEIGRRPFYVEEKVPWKKMCQTLNMKFMAEVGTKQELIPMHYRFLAQKIFGDNGSYDDVKDRMVSWTQFNKEPLRERNFTFWQWFDGVVDLTKKHLKDYWSDGLILGFVSKQYVHTILGKAPNGTFLLRFSDSEIGGITIAHIVRGDDGSGQIQNIQPFTAKDLQILSLGDRVRDLKQLKFLFDKGEKDAIFEKYYKSM
;
A
#
# COMPACT_ATOMS: atom_id res chain seq x y z
N TYR A 1 -1.90 -16.63 12.83
CA TYR A 1 -3.37 -16.83 12.86
C TYR A 1 -4.28 -15.66 12.38
N PRO A 2 -3.85 -14.61 11.64
CA PRO A 2 -4.78 -13.57 11.14
C PRO A 2 -5.41 -13.80 9.75
N ARG A 3 -5.01 -14.86 9.00
CA ARG A 3 -5.49 -15.07 7.61
C ARG A 3 -6.95 -15.54 7.50
N LEU A 4 -7.46 -16.27 8.50
CA LEU A 4 -8.83 -16.81 8.46
C LEU A 4 -9.90 -15.74 8.72
N SER A 5 -9.67 -14.82 9.66
CA SER A 5 -10.65 -13.75 9.99
C SER A 5 -10.82 -12.73 8.86
N ALA A 6 -9.74 -12.37 8.19
CA ALA A 6 -9.78 -11.49 7.01
C ALA A 6 -10.60 -12.09 5.86
N SER A 7 -10.58 -13.43 5.70
CA SER A 7 -11.36 -14.11 4.67
C SER A 7 -12.87 -14.13 4.96
N PHE A 8 -13.26 -14.22 6.24
CA PHE A 8 -14.67 -14.19 6.63
C PHE A 8 -15.28 -12.79 6.47
N GLN A 9 -14.57 -11.75 6.93
CA GLN A 9 -15.02 -10.37 6.77
C GLN A 9 -15.15 -9.98 5.30
N ALA A 10 -14.19 -10.36 4.45
CA ALA A 10 -14.26 -10.11 3.01
C ALA A 10 -15.48 -10.80 2.36
N ARG A 11 -15.78 -12.05 2.73
CA ARG A 11 -16.98 -12.76 2.26
C ARG A 11 -18.28 -12.11 2.74
N GLN A 12 -18.31 -11.63 3.98
CA GLN A 12 -19.46 -10.92 4.53
C GLN A 12 -19.70 -9.59 3.79
N GLU A 13 -18.64 -8.82 3.50
CA GLU A 13 -18.72 -7.60 2.71
C GLU A 13 -19.22 -7.86 1.28
N GLU A 14 -18.76 -8.94 0.64
CA GLU A 14 -19.24 -9.39 -0.67
C GLU A 14 -20.74 -9.70 -0.65
N MET A 15 -21.19 -10.53 0.29
CA MET A 15 -22.62 -10.86 0.43
C MET A 15 -23.49 -9.63 0.67
N MET A 16 -23.03 -8.70 1.52
CA MET A 16 -23.75 -7.47 1.79
C MET A 16 -23.85 -6.56 0.57
N PHE A 17 -22.79 -6.49 -0.24
CA PHE A 17 -22.83 -5.75 -1.50
C PHE A 17 -23.78 -6.40 -2.51
N GLN A 18 -23.73 -7.73 -2.67
CA GLN A 18 -24.61 -8.45 -3.58
C GLN A 18 -26.08 -8.28 -3.20
N TYR A 19 -26.40 -8.34 -1.91
CA TYR A 19 -27.75 -8.07 -1.41
C TYR A 19 -28.25 -6.67 -1.80
N ARG A 20 -27.41 -5.65 -1.66
CA ARG A 20 -27.75 -4.27 -2.07
C ARG A 20 -27.92 -4.14 -3.57
N CYS A 21 -27.08 -4.79 -4.37
CA CYS A 21 -27.21 -4.83 -5.83
C CYS A 21 -28.53 -5.48 -6.26
N ASN A 22 -28.89 -6.62 -5.67
CA ASN A 22 -30.16 -7.30 -5.94
C ASN A 22 -31.37 -6.42 -5.58
N LYS A 23 -31.30 -5.71 -4.45
CA LYS A 23 -32.33 -4.76 -4.03
C LYS A 23 -32.47 -3.59 -5.01
N LEU A 24 -31.35 -3.03 -5.47
CA LEU A 24 -31.32 -1.98 -6.49
C LEU A 24 -31.92 -2.47 -7.81
N GLN A 25 -31.54 -3.66 -8.30
CA GLN A 25 -32.12 -4.25 -9.51
C GLN A 25 -33.63 -4.46 -9.39
N HIS A 26 -34.13 -4.88 -8.22
CA HIS A 26 -35.57 -5.02 -8.00
C HIS A 26 -36.28 -3.67 -8.09
N LYS A 27 -35.71 -2.61 -7.51
CA LYS A 27 -36.23 -1.25 -7.60
C LYS A 27 -36.20 -0.70 -9.03
N MET A 28 -35.11 -0.95 -9.76
CA MET A 28 -35.01 -0.60 -11.18
C MET A 28 -36.08 -1.28 -12.02
N LYS A 29 -36.37 -2.57 -11.78
CA LYS A 29 -37.48 -3.28 -12.44
C LYS A 29 -38.84 -2.64 -12.14
N GLN A 30 -39.10 -2.29 -10.88
CA GLN A 30 -40.34 -1.59 -10.50
C GLN A 30 -40.46 -0.23 -11.20
N SER A 31 -39.38 0.55 -11.24
CA SER A 31 -39.33 1.84 -11.92
C SER A 31 -39.58 1.70 -13.42
N SER A 32 -38.96 0.71 -14.07
CA SER A 32 -39.17 0.45 -15.51
C SER A 32 -40.60 0.03 -15.83
N VAL A 33 -41.25 -0.80 -14.99
CA VAL A 33 -42.67 -1.15 -15.17
C VAL A 33 -43.56 0.08 -15.02
N ALA A 34 -43.33 0.91 -14.01
CA ALA A 34 -44.09 2.15 -13.81
C ALA A 34 -43.89 3.14 -14.98
N GLN A 35 -42.66 3.24 -15.49
CA GLN A 35 -42.33 4.06 -16.66
C GLN A 35 -43.09 3.59 -17.90
N GLN A 36 -43.17 2.28 -18.14
CA GLN A 36 -43.88 1.72 -19.28
C GLN A 36 -45.38 2.01 -19.19
N SER A 37 -46.00 1.84 -18.02
CA SER A 37 -47.41 2.21 -17.80
C SER A 37 -47.66 3.69 -18.07
N LEU A 38 -46.77 4.57 -17.61
CA LEU A 38 -46.84 6.01 -17.87
C LEU A 38 -46.71 6.34 -19.36
N LYS A 39 -45.76 5.70 -20.06
CA LYS A 39 -45.56 5.87 -21.50
C LYS A 39 -46.79 5.49 -22.31
N VAL A 40 -47.39 4.33 -22.02
CA VAL A 40 -48.62 3.87 -22.67
C VAL A 40 -49.77 4.84 -22.43
N ALA A 41 -49.90 5.37 -21.21
CA ALA A 41 -50.93 6.36 -20.89
C ALA A 41 -50.72 7.69 -21.66
N LEU A 42 -49.48 8.16 -21.83
CA LEU A 42 -49.16 9.35 -22.63
C LEU A 42 -49.47 9.14 -24.12
N GLU A 43 -49.13 7.97 -24.67
CA GLU A 43 -49.46 7.61 -26.04
C GLU A 43 -50.98 7.55 -26.25
N ASN A 44 -51.71 6.91 -25.33
CA ASN A 44 -53.18 6.89 -25.37
C ASN A 44 -53.80 8.29 -25.30
N LEU A 45 -53.28 9.18 -24.46
CA LEU A 45 -53.72 10.57 -24.41
C LEU A 45 -53.50 11.26 -25.77
N LYS A 46 -52.33 11.07 -26.38
CA LYS A 46 -51.98 11.65 -27.69
C LYS A 46 -52.89 11.16 -28.82
N PHE A 47 -53.27 9.88 -28.83
CA PHE A 47 -53.99 9.25 -29.93
C PHE A 47 -55.52 9.16 -29.74
N HIS A 48 -56.00 9.00 -28.50
CA HIS A 48 -57.40 8.66 -28.21
C HIS A 48 -58.11 9.67 -27.31
N GLY A 49 -57.43 10.69 -26.76
CA GLY A 49 -58.04 11.71 -25.90
C GLY A 49 -58.61 11.19 -24.56
N GLN A 50 -58.35 9.93 -24.21
CA GLN A 50 -58.76 9.34 -22.93
C GLN A 50 -57.69 9.59 -21.87
N GLY A 51 -58.01 10.41 -20.87
CA GLY A 51 -57.14 10.65 -19.72
C GLY A 51 -57.31 9.56 -18.66
N GLN A 52 -56.38 8.60 -18.59
CA GLN A 52 -56.07 7.95 -17.31
C GLN A 52 -55.53 9.01 -16.33
N ASP A 53 -55.47 8.70 -15.03
CA ASP A 53 -54.84 9.57 -14.04
C ASP A 53 -53.31 9.61 -14.23
N LEU A 54 -52.87 10.35 -15.26
CA LEU A 54 -51.48 10.59 -15.63
C LEU A 54 -50.69 11.20 -14.49
N SER A 55 -51.35 11.99 -13.64
CA SER A 55 -50.74 12.61 -12.46
C SER A 55 -50.36 11.55 -11.43
N ALA A 56 -51.25 10.58 -11.16
CA ALA A 56 -50.95 9.46 -10.27
C ALA A 56 -49.82 8.58 -10.81
N LEU A 57 -49.85 8.21 -12.10
CA LEU A 57 -48.79 7.40 -12.73
C LEU A 57 -47.43 8.12 -12.73
N GLN A 58 -47.42 9.42 -13.00
CA GLN A 58 -46.21 10.23 -12.95
C GLN A 58 -45.64 10.28 -11.53
N LYS A 59 -46.47 10.56 -10.52
CA LYS A 59 -46.03 10.56 -9.12
C LYS A 59 -45.47 9.21 -8.70
N GLN A 60 -46.12 8.12 -9.09
CA GLN A 60 -45.65 6.76 -8.80
C GLN A 60 -44.28 6.48 -9.42
N TRP A 61 -44.09 6.84 -10.69
CA TRP A 61 -42.81 6.66 -11.36
C TRP A 61 -41.70 7.49 -10.71
N VAL A 62 -41.95 8.78 -10.43
CA VAL A 62 -40.99 9.68 -9.78
C VAL A 62 -40.56 9.13 -8.42
N MET A 63 -41.50 8.67 -7.59
CA MET A 63 -41.17 8.06 -6.28
C MET A 63 -40.25 6.84 -6.43
N LEU A 64 -40.56 5.92 -7.35
CA LEU A 64 -39.73 4.73 -7.59
C LEU A 64 -38.36 5.08 -8.19
N PHE A 65 -38.31 6.11 -9.01
CA PHE A 65 -37.08 6.63 -9.60
C PHE A 65 -36.16 7.24 -8.52
N GLU A 66 -36.72 8.09 -7.64
CA GLU A 66 -36.00 8.65 -6.49
C GLU A 66 -35.46 7.57 -5.55
N GLU A 67 -36.26 6.53 -5.24
CA GLU A 67 -35.80 5.40 -4.45
C GLU A 67 -34.62 4.69 -5.13
N SER A 68 -34.71 4.47 -6.44
CA SER A 68 -33.64 3.83 -7.22
C SER A 68 -32.35 4.66 -7.19
N LEU A 69 -32.45 5.98 -7.30
CA LEU A 69 -31.29 6.89 -7.16
C LEU A 69 -30.66 6.82 -5.77
N LYS A 70 -31.47 6.80 -4.70
CA LYS A 70 -30.97 6.66 -3.32
C LYS A 70 -30.24 5.34 -3.11
N PHE A 71 -30.78 4.23 -3.64
CA PHE A 71 -30.11 2.93 -3.58
C PHE A 71 -28.82 2.89 -4.41
N LEU A 72 -28.83 3.46 -5.62
CA LEU A 72 -27.65 3.55 -6.48
C LEU A 72 -26.52 4.32 -5.80
N ALA A 73 -26.82 5.48 -5.20
CA ALA A 73 -25.84 6.26 -4.44
C ALA A 73 -25.19 5.45 -3.31
N ASN A 74 -25.99 4.64 -2.59
CA ASN A 74 -25.48 3.77 -1.52
C ASN A 74 -24.58 2.63 -2.05
N VAL A 75 -24.96 2.00 -3.16
CA VAL A 75 -24.15 0.96 -3.81
C VAL A 75 -22.83 1.55 -4.31
N GLN A 76 -22.87 2.74 -4.92
CA GLN A 76 -21.67 3.45 -5.37
C GLN A 76 -20.74 3.83 -4.23
N ASP A 77 -21.25 4.42 -3.14
CA ASP A 77 -20.44 4.75 -1.96
C ASP A 77 -19.71 3.51 -1.42
N GLN A 78 -20.41 2.38 -1.34
CA GLN A 78 -19.80 1.12 -0.93
C GLN A 78 -18.72 0.63 -1.90
N ALA A 79 -18.94 0.72 -3.21
CA ALA A 79 -17.92 0.35 -4.21
C ALA A 79 -16.68 1.25 -4.13
N LEU A 80 -16.85 2.56 -3.90
CA LEU A 80 -15.76 3.52 -3.70
C LEU A 80 -14.99 3.23 -2.41
N LYS A 81 -15.67 2.85 -1.33
CA LYS A 81 -15.04 2.41 -0.08
C LYS A 81 -14.20 1.15 -0.30
N ILE A 82 -14.72 0.16 -1.01
CA ILE A 82 -13.98 -1.08 -1.33
C ILE A 82 -12.76 -0.78 -2.22
N SER A 83 -12.89 0.10 -3.21
CA SER A 83 -11.76 0.60 -4.01
C SER A 83 -10.68 1.25 -3.12
N SER A 84 -11.10 2.05 -2.14
CA SER A 84 -10.17 2.68 -1.18
C SER A 84 -9.44 1.66 -0.30
N ILE A 85 -10.14 0.59 0.13
CA ILE A 85 -9.54 -0.52 0.87
C ILE A 85 -8.54 -1.28 -0.01
N TRP A 86 -8.86 -1.52 -1.29
CA TRP A 86 -7.95 -2.15 -2.24
C TRP A 86 -6.67 -1.32 -2.41
N LYS A 87 -6.80 0.00 -2.63
CA LYS A 87 -5.66 0.93 -2.70
C LYS A 87 -4.82 0.91 -1.41
N ARG A 88 -5.47 0.83 -0.24
CA ARG A 88 -4.77 0.69 1.04
C ARG A 88 -3.99 -0.63 1.14
N ARG A 89 -4.54 -1.74 0.66
CA ARG A 89 -3.83 -3.03 0.63
C ARG A 89 -2.64 -3.00 -0.33
N GLN A 90 -2.78 -2.37 -1.49
CA GLN A 90 -1.68 -2.13 -2.42
C GLN A 90 -0.56 -1.29 -1.77
N GLN A 91 -0.91 -0.27 -1.00
CA GLN A 91 0.05 0.53 -0.25
C GLN A 91 0.81 -0.28 0.81
N MET A 92 0.10 -1.10 1.58
CA MET A 92 0.72 -1.98 2.58
C MET A 92 1.63 -3.03 1.94
N SER A 93 1.36 -3.44 0.69
CA SER A 93 2.22 -4.37 -0.06
C SER A 93 3.59 -3.78 -0.40
N GLY A 94 3.69 -2.45 -0.52
CA GLY A 94 4.97 -1.73 -0.61
C GLY A 94 5.87 -1.93 0.63
N ASN A 95 5.28 -2.29 1.77
CA ASN A 95 6.00 -2.69 2.99
C ASN A 95 6.13 -4.20 3.17
N GLY A 96 5.71 -4.99 2.18
CA GLY A 96 5.78 -6.45 2.21
C GLY A 96 4.53 -7.17 2.71
N ALA A 97 3.40 -6.47 2.87
CA ALA A 97 2.13 -7.13 3.14
C ALA A 97 1.69 -8.00 1.94
N PRO A 98 1.07 -9.17 2.17
CA PRO A 98 0.41 -9.91 1.10
C PRO A 98 -0.67 -9.07 0.43
N PHE A 99 -0.77 -9.16 -0.90
CA PHE A 99 -1.71 -8.38 -1.69
C PHE A 99 -2.28 -9.21 -2.83
N ASP A 100 -3.58 -9.07 -3.06
CA ASP A 100 -4.28 -9.64 -4.20
C ASP A 100 -4.43 -8.56 -5.27
N GLU A 101 -3.70 -8.74 -6.36
CA GLU A 101 -3.67 -7.81 -7.50
C GLU A 101 -4.91 -7.94 -8.40
N ASN A 102 -5.78 -8.93 -8.15
CA ASN A 102 -6.95 -9.16 -8.98
C ASN A 102 -7.95 -8.00 -8.88
N LEU A 103 -8.06 -7.22 -9.95
CA LEU A 103 -8.98 -6.10 -10.07
C LEU A 103 -10.37 -6.49 -10.57
N LEU A 104 -10.56 -7.71 -11.09
CA LEU A 104 -11.82 -8.12 -11.71
C LEU A 104 -13.05 -7.94 -10.79
N PRO A 105 -13.02 -8.37 -9.52
CA PRO A 105 -14.17 -8.17 -8.65
C PRO A 105 -14.50 -6.70 -8.42
N LEU A 106 -13.50 -5.81 -8.43
CA LEU A 106 -13.74 -4.38 -8.33
C LEU A 106 -14.30 -3.82 -9.64
N GLN A 107 -13.73 -4.25 -10.77
CA GLN A 107 -14.20 -3.87 -12.09
C GLN A 107 -15.66 -4.25 -12.32
N ASP A 108 -16.06 -5.49 -12.03
CA ASP A 108 -17.44 -5.97 -12.21
C ASP A 108 -18.44 -5.12 -11.42
N ARG A 109 -18.06 -4.63 -10.22
CA ARG A 109 -18.90 -3.73 -9.41
C ARG A 109 -19.08 -2.37 -10.06
N PHE A 110 -18.00 -1.79 -10.58
CA PHE A 110 -18.07 -0.50 -11.29
C PHE A 110 -18.88 -0.64 -12.58
N GLU A 111 -18.68 -1.72 -13.34
CA GLU A 111 -19.45 -2.01 -14.56
C GLU A 111 -20.94 -2.21 -14.26
N PHE A 112 -21.28 -2.88 -13.16
CA PHE A 112 -22.67 -3.01 -12.71
C PHE A 112 -23.32 -1.65 -12.43
N ILE A 113 -22.68 -0.81 -11.62
CA ILE A 113 -23.17 0.54 -11.29
C ILE A 113 -23.31 1.39 -12.57
N PHE A 114 -22.33 1.30 -13.47
CA PHE A 114 -22.37 1.97 -14.77
C PHE A 114 -23.60 1.58 -15.59
N GLY A 115 -23.92 0.28 -15.67
CA GLY A 115 -25.11 -0.21 -16.35
C GLY A 115 -26.41 0.36 -15.76
N ILE A 116 -26.50 0.49 -14.44
CA ILE A 116 -27.67 1.13 -13.79
C ILE A 116 -27.79 2.61 -14.18
N TYR A 117 -26.68 3.34 -14.26
CA TYR A 117 -26.71 4.72 -14.75
C TYR A 117 -27.18 4.82 -16.20
N GLU A 118 -26.70 3.95 -17.09
CA GLU A 118 -27.16 3.91 -18.48
C GLU A 118 -28.66 3.62 -18.59
N GLU A 119 -29.17 2.68 -17.78
CA GLU A 119 -30.60 2.39 -17.71
C GLU A 119 -31.40 3.61 -17.24
N LEU A 120 -30.97 4.29 -16.17
CA LEU A 120 -31.64 5.51 -15.68
C LEU A 120 -31.66 6.61 -16.74
N ILE A 121 -30.53 6.87 -17.40
CA ILE A 121 -30.41 7.88 -18.46
C ILE A 121 -31.32 7.53 -19.65
N ARG A 122 -31.37 6.24 -20.03
CA ARG A 122 -32.28 5.75 -21.08
C ARG A 122 -33.74 5.98 -20.71
N MET A 123 -34.14 5.65 -19.47
CA MET A 123 -35.52 5.83 -19.02
C MET A 123 -35.96 7.30 -19.10
N ILE A 124 -35.07 8.22 -18.71
CA ILE A 124 -35.32 9.66 -18.79
C ILE A 124 -35.51 10.09 -20.25
N ARG A 125 -34.61 9.66 -21.15
CA ARG A 125 -34.67 10.00 -22.57
C ARG A 125 -35.99 9.55 -23.21
N GLU A 126 -36.40 8.31 -22.97
CA GLU A 126 -37.63 7.75 -23.54
C GLU A 126 -38.90 8.46 -23.08
N LEU A 127 -38.95 8.92 -21.82
CA LEU A 127 -40.10 9.70 -21.33
C LEU A 127 -40.13 11.12 -21.91
N ASN A 128 -38.98 11.75 -22.08
CA ASN A 128 -38.87 13.06 -22.73
C ASN A 128 -39.37 12.96 -24.19
N GLU A 129 -38.98 11.91 -24.92
CA GLU A 129 -39.47 11.63 -26.29
C GLU A 129 -40.98 11.37 -26.32
N ALA A 130 -41.53 10.74 -25.28
CA ALA A 130 -42.97 10.51 -25.13
C ALA A 130 -43.78 11.78 -24.82
N GLY A 131 -43.14 12.95 -24.70
CA GLY A 131 -43.82 14.25 -24.56
C GLY A 131 -44.11 14.68 -23.13
N GLN A 132 -43.58 13.98 -22.13
CA GLN A 132 -43.66 14.41 -20.73
C GLN A 132 -42.45 15.29 -20.39
N ARG A 133 -42.68 16.44 -19.77
CA ARG A 133 -41.61 17.36 -19.33
C ARG A 133 -40.82 16.76 -18.15
N ALA A 134 -39.54 17.11 -18.17
CA ALA A 134 -38.44 16.57 -17.38
C ALA A 134 -38.73 16.36 -15.88
N LEU A 135 -38.14 15.30 -15.34
CA LEU A 135 -37.80 15.21 -13.92
C LEU A 135 -37.20 16.54 -13.43
N PRO A 136 -37.41 16.92 -12.16
CA PRO A 136 -36.70 18.04 -11.56
C PRO A 136 -35.21 18.03 -11.91
N THR A 137 -34.68 19.20 -12.28
CA THR A 137 -33.28 19.40 -12.71
C THR A 137 -32.29 18.82 -11.71
N GLU A 138 -32.61 18.89 -10.42
CA GLU A 138 -31.84 18.32 -9.31
C GLU A 138 -31.50 16.84 -9.51
N TYR A 139 -32.42 16.01 -10.04
CA TYR A 139 -32.15 14.59 -10.29
C TYR A 139 -31.20 14.38 -11.47
N LEU A 140 -31.30 15.22 -12.51
CA LEU A 140 -30.39 15.16 -13.65
C LEU A 140 -28.97 15.56 -13.22
N GLU A 141 -28.85 16.58 -12.39
CA GLU A 141 -27.59 17.00 -11.79
C GLU A 141 -27.01 15.91 -10.89
N GLN A 142 -27.84 15.27 -10.05
CA GLN A 142 -27.42 14.16 -9.19
C GLN A 142 -26.91 12.97 -9.99
N ILE A 143 -27.60 12.60 -11.07
CA ILE A 143 -27.18 11.53 -11.98
C ILE A 143 -25.87 11.88 -12.66
N SER A 144 -25.77 13.10 -13.23
CA SER A 144 -24.57 13.57 -13.93
C SER A 144 -23.34 13.61 -12.99
N ALA A 145 -23.52 14.13 -11.78
CA ALA A 145 -22.49 14.18 -10.75
C ALA A 145 -22.06 12.77 -10.31
N GLY A 146 -23.02 11.89 -10.03
CA GLY A 146 -22.77 10.51 -9.62
C GLY A 146 -22.05 9.69 -10.70
N PHE A 147 -22.50 9.82 -11.96
CA PHE A 147 -21.90 9.17 -13.12
C PHE A 147 -20.49 9.68 -13.40
N THR A 148 -20.28 11.00 -13.37
CA THR A 148 -18.96 11.60 -13.52
C THR A 148 -18.02 11.16 -12.40
N SER A 149 -18.51 11.07 -11.17
CA SER A 149 -17.75 10.55 -10.03
C SER A 149 -17.36 9.09 -10.23
N LEU A 150 -18.27 8.24 -10.72
CA LEU A 150 -18.00 6.84 -11.02
C LEU A 150 -16.90 6.69 -12.08
N ILE A 151 -17.00 7.43 -13.19
CA ILE A 151 -15.99 7.43 -14.27
C ILE A 151 -14.62 7.82 -13.73
N LYS A 152 -14.53 8.97 -13.03
CA LYS A 152 -13.27 9.47 -12.49
C LYS A 152 -12.62 8.50 -11.48
N ASN A 153 -13.42 7.85 -10.64
CA ASN A 153 -12.91 6.91 -9.63
C ASN A 153 -12.62 5.50 -10.16
N SER A 154 -12.98 5.21 -11.41
CA SER A 154 -12.70 3.93 -12.05
C SER A 154 -11.31 3.85 -12.70
N PHE A 155 -10.56 4.95 -12.71
CA PHE A 155 -9.17 5.02 -13.17
C PHE A 155 -8.19 4.97 -11.99
N LEU A 156 -7.25 4.03 -12.02
CA LEU A 156 -6.30 3.81 -10.92
C LEU A 156 -4.94 3.34 -11.41
N VAL A 157 -3.93 3.41 -10.52
CA VAL A 157 -2.60 2.83 -10.73
C VAL A 157 -2.62 1.39 -10.21
N ASP A 158 -2.60 0.41 -11.10
CA ASP A 158 -2.66 -1.01 -10.74
C ASP A 158 -1.28 -1.60 -10.45
N LYS A 159 -0.24 -1.13 -11.13
CA LYS A 159 1.17 -1.39 -10.79
C LYS A 159 1.88 -0.08 -10.47
N GLN A 160 2.21 0.11 -9.20
CA GLN A 160 2.86 1.33 -8.70
C GLN A 160 4.30 1.46 -9.25
N PRO A 161 4.78 2.69 -9.47
CA PRO A 161 6.21 2.93 -9.70
C PRO A 161 7.02 2.56 -8.44
N PRO A 162 8.34 2.34 -8.57
CA PRO A 162 9.22 2.22 -7.41
C PRO A 162 9.09 3.45 -6.50
N GLN A 163 8.77 3.23 -5.22
CA GLN A 163 8.58 4.32 -4.26
C GLN A 163 9.88 5.00 -3.84
N VAL A 164 11.03 4.38 -4.06
CA VAL A 164 12.33 5.06 -4.05
C VAL A 164 12.84 5.08 -5.47
N LEU A 165 12.84 6.27 -6.08
CA LEU A 165 13.12 6.45 -7.49
C LEU A 165 14.46 7.16 -7.68
N LYS A 166 15.42 6.50 -8.32
CA LYS A 166 16.70 7.13 -8.66
C LYS A 166 16.59 7.86 -10.00
N THR A 167 17.09 9.09 -10.07
CA THR A 167 17.21 9.82 -11.35
C THR A 167 18.07 9.05 -12.34
N GLN A 168 17.86 9.27 -13.64
CA GLN A 168 18.58 8.59 -14.72
C GLN A 168 18.46 7.05 -14.68
N THR A 169 17.46 6.51 -13.99
CA THR A 169 17.16 5.08 -13.95
C THR A 169 15.77 4.82 -14.53
N LYS A 170 15.67 3.84 -15.44
CA LYS A 170 14.40 3.46 -16.04
C LYS A 170 13.49 2.81 -14.99
N PHE A 171 12.20 3.12 -15.06
CA PHE A 171 11.18 2.54 -14.19
C PHE A 171 9.89 2.24 -14.94
N GLN A 172 9.03 1.47 -14.29
CA GLN A 172 7.78 1.00 -14.86
C GLN A 172 6.61 1.31 -13.94
N ALA A 173 5.44 1.50 -14.53
CA ALA A 173 4.15 1.55 -13.84
C ALA A 173 3.06 1.13 -14.83
N SER A 174 1.88 0.80 -14.32
CA SER A 174 0.69 0.64 -15.15
C SER A 174 -0.51 1.30 -14.50
N VAL A 175 -1.47 1.64 -15.35
CA VAL A 175 -2.77 2.15 -14.96
C VAL A 175 -3.87 1.29 -15.54
N ASN A 176 -4.99 1.20 -14.84
CA ASN A 176 -6.18 0.48 -15.26
C ASN A 176 -7.38 1.42 -15.25
N PHE A 177 -8.20 1.34 -16.30
CA PHE A 177 -9.48 2.00 -16.40
C PHE A 177 -10.58 0.94 -16.39
N MET A 178 -11.17 0.72 -15.22
CA MET A 178 -12.12 -0.39 -14.99
C MET A 178 -13.36 -0.27 -15.88
N LEU A 179 -13.77 0.95 -16.24
CA LEU A 179 -14.88 1.18 -17.16
C LEU A 179 -14.45 1.31 -18.63
N GLY A 180 -13.18 1.08 -18.95
CA GLY A 180 -12.67 1.25 -20.32
C GLY A 180 -13.32 0.31 -21.32
N SER A 181 -13.65 -0.91 -20.91
CA SER A 181 -14.41 -1.89 -21.72
C SER A 181 -15.79 -1.39 -22.14
N LYS A 182 -16.41 -0.51 -21.35
CA LYS A 182 -17.74 0.07 -21.63
C LYS A 182 -17.61 1.38 -22.39
N ILE A 183 -16.78 2.28 -21.88
CA ILE A 183 -16.68 3.68 -22.33
C ILE A 183 -15.87 3.82 -23.62
N LEU A 184 -14.81 3.04 -23.79
CA LEU A 184 -13.92 3.12 -24.95
C LEU A 184 -14.25 2.06 -26.02
N SER A 185 -15.32 1.28 -25.81
CA SER A 185 -15.79 0.32 -26.81
C SER A 185 -16.22 1.06 -28.08
N GLY A 186 -15.61 0.73 -29.22
CA GLY A 186 -15.89 1.39 -30.49
C GLY A 186 -15.17 2.73 -30.72
N ALA A 187 -14.28 3.17 -29.82
CA ALA A 187 -13.44 4.34 -30.08
C ALA A 187 -12.47 4.05 -31.25
N SER A 188 -12.48 4.91 -32.28
CA SER A 188 -11.60 4.78 -33.45
C SER A 188 -10.11 4.98 -33.10
N LYS A 189 -9.84 5.76 -32.04
CA LYS A 189 -8.51 5.98 -31.48
C LYS A 189 -8.60 6.01 -29.96
N LEU A 190 -7.76 5.20 -29.32
CA LEU A 190 -7.71 5.15 -27.87
C LEU A 190 -7.00 6.39 -27.28
N PRO A 191 -7.48 6.93 -26.15
CA PRO A 191 -6.85 8.06 -25.48
C PRO A 191 -5.38 7.82 -25.10
N VAL A 192 -4.58 8.87 -25.21
CA VAL A 192 -3.19 8.88 -24.72
C VAL A 192 -3.19 9.25 -23.26
N ILE A 193 -2.52 8.44 -22.43
CA ILE A 193 -2.28 8.73 -21.02
C ILE A 193 -0.92 9.39 -20.88
N ARG A 194 -0.87 10.45 -20.08
CA ARG A 194 0.34 11.22 -19.80
C ARG A 194 0.72 11.07 -18.32
N ALA A 195 1.97 10.74 -18.05
CA ALA A 195 2.54 10.63 -16.71
C ALA A 195 3.42 11.85 -16.41
N HIS A 196 3.14 12.54 -15.31
CA HIS A 196 3.88 13.71 -14.85
C HIS A 196 4.27 13.53 -13.39
N ILE A 197 5.47 13.95 -13.00
CA ILE A 197 5.85 13.99 -11.59
C ILE A 197 5.35 15.29 -10.96
N VAL A 198 4.69 15.19 -9.81
CA VAL A 198 4.13 16.31 -9.04
C VAL A 198 4.66 16.30 -7.61
N THR A 199 4.81 17.48 -7.03
CA THR A 199 5.22 17.65 -5.63
C THR A 199 4.07 17.30 -4.69
N GLU A 200 4.37 17.08 -3.41
CA GLU A 200 3.36 16.97 -2.35
C GLU A 200 2.39 18.14 -2.35
N LYS A 201 2.90 19.38 -2.38
CA LYS A 201 2.05 20.58 -2.41
C LYS A 201 1.08 20.55 -3.59
N LYS A 202 1.55 20.26 -4.80
CA LYS A 202 0.68 20.21 -5.98
C LYS A 202 -0.34 19.07 -5.90
N ALA A 203 0.04 17.92 -5.37
CA ALA A 203 -0.90 16.83 -5.12
C ALA A 203 -2.01 17.23 -4.12
N GLN A 204 -1.64 17.97 -3.07
CA GLN A 204 -2.59 18.50 -2.09
C GLN A 204 -3.51 19.57 -2.69
N ASP A 205 -2.99 20.44 -3.56
CA ASP A 205 -3.81 21.44 -4.26
C ASP A 205 -4.84 20.77 -5.17
N LEU A 206 -4.43 19.73 -5.91
CA LEU A 206 -5.32 18.91 -6.75
C LEU A 206 -6.41 18.16 -5.96
N PHE A 207 -6.14 17.86 -4.69
CA PHE A 207 -7.11 17.21 -3.80
C PHE A 207 -8.19 18.17 -3.32
N VAL A 208 -7.86 19.44 -3.08
CA VAL A 208 -8.82 20.48 -2.64
C VAL A 208 -9.63 21.00 -3.82
N ALA A 209 -8.96 21.31 -4.93
CA ALA A 209 -9.60 21.84 -6.13
C ALA A 209 -8.96 21.18 -7.37
N PRO A 210 -9.69 20.32 -8.09
CA PRO A 210 -9.20 19.78 -9.36
C PRO A 210 -8.98 20.93 -10.35
N SER A 211 -7.72 21.30 -10.62
CA SER A 211 -7.44 22.41 -11.54
C SER A 211 -7.80 22.02 -12.97
N THR A 212 -8.48 22.91 -13.68
CA THR A 212 -8.71 22.82 -15.12
C THR A 212 -7.52 23.29 -15.95
N GLU A 213 -6.53 23.94 -15.32
CA GLU A 213 -5.34 24.40 -16.02
C GLU A 213 -4.39 23.25 -16.39
N PRO A 214 -3.77 23.30 -17.58
CA PRO A 214 -2.76 22.32 -17.98
C PRO A 214 -1.59 22.30 -16.98
N LEU A 215 -1.07 21.10 -16.67
CA LEU A 215 0.14 20.91 -15.87
C LEU A 215 1.36 21.47 -16.62
N ASN A 216 1.53 22.79 -16.62
CA ASN A 216 2.68 23.45 -17.25
C ASN A 216 3.92 23.44 -16.34
N ASP A 217 3.78 23.15 -15.04
CA ASP A 217 4.88 23.19 -14.07
C ASP A 217 4.95 21.91 -13.23
N GLY A 218 5.38 20.81 -13.86
CA GLY A 218 5.68 19.55 -13.18
C GLY A 218 6.90 19.69 -12.26
N ALA A 219 6.98 18.82 -11.25
CA ALA A 219 8.13 18.76 -10.34
C ALA A 219 9.41 18.25 -11.04
N GLY A 220 9.34 17.82 -12.30
CA GLY A 220 10.45 17.20 -13.01
C GLY A 220 10.06 16.73 -14.41
N GLU A 221 11.05 16.20 -15.13
CA GLU A 221 10.93 15.80 -16.53
C GLU A 221 11.00 14.27 -16.65
N ILE A 222 9.92 13.66 -17.13
CA ILE A 222 9.82 12.22 -17.39
C ILE A 222 9.87 11.96 -18.90
N GLU A 223 10.87 11.24 -19.36
CA GLU A 223 10.88 10.70 -20.72
C GLU A 223 10.05 9.44 -20.81
N ASN A 224 9.50 9.18 -22.01
CA ASN A 224 8.58 8.07 -22.27
C ASN A 224 7.38 8.06 -21.30
N GLY A 225 6.98 9.25 -20.80
CA GLY A 225 5.82 9.45 -19.95
C GLY A 225 4.48 9.45 -20.71
N ARG A 226 4.40 8.84 -21.89
CA ARG A 226 3.16 8.71 -22.67
C ARG A 226 2.93 7.24 -23.00
N SER A 227 1.70 6.78 -22.83
CA SER A 227 1.25 5.45 -23.23
C SER A 227 -0.19 5.53 -23.74
N VAL A 228 -0.67 4.48 -24.38
CA VAL A 228 -2.04 4.40 -24.92
C VAL A 228 -2.76 3.26 -24.21
N PHE A 229 -4.08 3.36 -24.04
CA PHE A 229 -4.86 2.23 -23.54
C PHE A 229 -4.74 1.01 -24.46
N GLU A 230 -4.73 -0.16 -23.86
CA GLU A 230 -4.73 -1.47 -24.50
C GLU A 230 -5.82 -2.33 -23.85
N PHE A 231 -6.58 -3.05 -24.68
CA PHE A 231 -7.55 -4.04 -24.21
C PHE A 231 -6.90 -5.40 -24.13
N THR A 232 -6.95 -6.02 -22.95
CA THR A 232 -6.50 -7.39 -22.76
C THR A 232 -7.73 -8.29 -22.73
N GLN A 233 -7.99 -8.99 -23.84
CA GLN A 233 -9.19 -9.83 -23.99
C GLN A 233 -9.27 -10.96 -22.95
N ALA A 234 -8.13 -11.58 -22.61
CA ALA A 234 -8.08 -12.68 -21.64
C ALA A 234 -8.57 -12.27 -20.23
N THR A 235 -8.35 -11.01 -19.85
CA THR A 235 -8.67 -10.48 -18.52
C THR A 235 -9.82 -9.48 -18.55
N ARG A 236 -10.43 -9.20 -19.70
CA ARG A 236 -11.45 -8.13 -19.89
C ARG A 236 -11.01 -6.77 -19.36
N THR A 237 -9.71 -6.51 -19.23
CA THR A 237 -9.19 -5.26 -18.66
C THR A 237 -8.82 -4.25 -19.75
N CYS A 238 -8.96 -2.97 -19.42
CA CYS A 238 -8.47 -1.85 -20.22
C CYS A 238 -7.43 -1.09 -19.39
N GLY A 239 -6.17 -1.08 -19.83
CA GLY A 239 -5.10 -0.45 -19.08
C GLY A 239 -3.98 0.04 -19.99
N ALA A 240 -2.97 0.68 -19.42
CA ALA A 240 -1.78 1.06 -20.16
C ALA A 240 -0.53 0.77 -19.34
N VAL A 241 0.46 0.19 -20.00
CA VAL A 241 1.75 -0.14 -19.38
C VAL A 241 2.79 0.86 -19.82
N PHE A 242 3.47 1.47 -18.87
CA PHE A 242 4.60 2.35 -19.09
C PHE A 242 5.89 1.56 -18.82
N LYS A 243 6.52 1.03 -19.88
CA LYS A 243 7.62 0.05 -19.76
C LYS A 243 9.01 0.66 -19.53
N ASN A 244 9.22 1.93 -19.91
CA ASN A 244 10.55 2.53 -20.01
C ASN A 244 10.57 4.02 -19.61
N MET A 245 9.78 4.41 -18.61
CA MET A 245 9.81 5.79 -18.12
C MET A 245 11.18 6.11 -17.53
N LEU A 246 11.66 7.34 -17.70
CA LEU A 246 12.95 7.79 -17.17
C LEU A 246 12.80 9.18 -16.56
N LEU A 247 13.10 9.32 -15.27
CA LEU A 247 13.14 10.63 -14.62
C LEU A 247 14.50 11.30 -14.87
N LYS A 248 14.53 12.29 -15.76
CA LYS A 248 15.76 13.01 -16.14
C LYS A 248 16.16 14.06 -15.12
N LYS A 249 15.20 14.89 -14.72
CA LYS A 249 15.42 16.05 -13.84
C LYS A 249 14.31 16.12 -12.81
N ILE A 250 14.65 16.61 -11.62
CA ILE A 250 13.71 16.90 -10.54
C ILE A 250 14.01 18.30 -9.99
N LYS A 251 12.97 19.14 -9.92
CA LYS A 251 12.97 20.40 -9.18
C LYS A 251 12.72 20.10 -7.72
N ARG A 252 13.59 20.59 -6.84
CA ARG A 252 13.47 20.43 -5.39
C ARG A 252 12.69 21.61 -4.83
N CYS A 253 11.84 21.35 -3.84
CA CYS A 253 11.19 22.43 -3.10
C CYS A 253 12.19 23.11 -2.16
N GLU A 254 11.96 24.38 -1.83
CA GLU A 254 12.68 25.02 -0.73
C GLU A 254 12.32 24.31 0.58
N ARG A 255 13.34 23.83 1.28
CA ARG A 255 13.20 23.05 2.51
C ARG A 255 13.02 23.98 3.70
N LYS A 256 12.20 23.58 4.68
CA LYS A 256 12.03 24.32 5.92
C LYS A 256 12.84 23.67 7.04
N GLY A 257 13.69 24.45 7.72
CA GLY A 257 14.44 23.98 8.88
C GLY A 257 15.37 22.79 8.58
N SER A 258 15.20 21.69 9.31
CA SER A 258 16.08 20.50 9.28
C SER A 258 15.56 19.35 8.40
N GLU A 259 14.66 19.62 7.45
CA GLU A 259 14.14 18.61 6.53
C GLU A 259 15.22 18.10 5.55
N SER A 260 15.33 16.77 5.44
CA SER A 260 16.21 16.13 4.47
C SER A 260 15.55 16.03 3.09
N VAL A 261 16.36 16.04 2.02
CA VAL A 261 15.90 15.76 0.64
C VAL A 261 15.30 14.36 0.48
N THR A 262 15.61 13.44 1.40
CA THR A 262 15.05 12.08 1.44
C THR A 262 13.69 12.01 2.11
N GLU A 263 13.22 13.10 2.71
CA GLU A 263 11.88 13.23 3.29
C GLU A 263 10.88 13.85 2.30
N GLU A 264 11.37 14.46 1.21
CA GLU A 264 10.54 15.08 0.18
C GLU A 264 9.77 14.02 -0.63
N LYS A 265 8.43 14.06 -0.52
CA LYS A 265 7.53 13.17 -1.24
C LYS A 265 7.03 13.83 -2.53
N CYS A 266 7.06 13.06 -3.61
CA CYS A 266 6.45 13.36 -4.88
C CYS A 266 5.46 12.24 -5.25
N ALA A 267 4.76 12.38 -6.37
CA ALA A 267 4.06 11.27 -6.99
C ALA A 267 4.01 11.41 -8.51
N ILE A 268 3.73 10.30 -9.18
CA ILE A 268 3.44 10.28 -10.60
C ILE A 268 1.93 10.44 -10.78
N LEU A 269 1.53 11.54 -11.39
CA LEU A 269 0.16 11.83 -11.80
C LEU A 269 -0.05 11.34 -13.24
N PHE A 270 -0.95 10.38 -13.41
CA PHE A 270 -1.40 9.90 -14.70
C PHE A 270 -2.68 10.63 -15.09
N THR A 271 -2.75 11.20 -16.29
CA THR A 271 -3.94 11.91 -16.81
C THR A 271 -4.29 11.45 -18.21
N ALA A 272 -5.59 11.39 -18.52
CA ALA A 272 -6.08 11.15 -19.87
C ALA A 272 -7.42 11.89 -20.09
N ASP A 273 -7.64 12.31 -21.33
CA ASP A 273 -8.89 12.95 -21.76
C ASP A 273 -9.73 11.90 -22.48
N ILE A 274 -10.93 11.64 -21.98
CA ILE A 274 -11.85 10.64 -22.53
C ILE A 274 -13.07 11.34 -23.12
N ASN A 275 -13.43 11.02 -24.36
CA ASN A 275 -14.69 11.46 -24.96
C ASN A 275 -15.73 10.37 -24.82
N PHE A 276 -16.85 10.66 -24.16
CA PHE A 276 -17.95 9.73 -23.98
C PHE A 276 -19.27 10.48 -23.95
N SER A 277 -20.29 9.97 -24.65
CA SER A 277 -21.64 10.56 -24.69
C SER A 277 -21.69 12.07 -25.04
N GLY A 278 -20.78 12.52 -25.91
CA GLY A 278 -20.71 13.92 -26.34
C GLY A 278 -20.01 14.87 -25.36
N SER A 279 -19.51 14.37 -24.23
CA SER A 279 -18.73 15.13 -23.25
C SER A 279 -17.31 14.61 -23.09
N THR A 280 -16.38 15.54 -22.84
CA THR A 280 -14.98 15.22 -22.52
C THR A 280 -14.81 15.15 -20.99
N HIS A 281 -14.32 14.01 -20.51
CA HIS A 281 -14.01 13.75 -19.11
C HIS A 281 -12.50 13.61 -18.95
N VAL A 282 -11.91 14.46 -18.10
CA VAL A 282 -10.52 14.29 -17.66
C VAL A 282 -10.50 13.28 -16.52
N ILE A 283 -9.83 12.15 -16.73
CA ILE A 283 -9.54 11.16 -15.70
C ILE A 283 -8.11 11.32 -15.21
N GLN A 284 -7.90 11.09 -13.92
CA GLN A 284 -6.59 11.20 -13.31
C GLN A 284 -6.40 10.19 -12.18
N ALA A 285 -5.19 9.67 -12.05
CA ALA A 285 -4.80 8.77 -10.98
C ALA A 285 -3.42 9.17 -10.45
N LEU A 286 -3.31 9.31 -9.13
CA LEU A 286 -2.06 9.61 -8.45
C LEU A 286 -1.42 8.31 -7.96
N SER A 287 -0.11 8.16 -8.18
CA SER A 287 0.65 7.06 -7.58
C SER A 287 0.72 7.19 -6.05
N LEU A 288 1.15 6.11 -5.40
CA LEU A 288 1.68 6.21 -4.03
C LEU A 288 2.85 7.20 -3.98
N PRO A 289 3.17 7.77 -2.79
CA PRO A 289 4.30 8.67 -2.66
C PRO A 289 5.59 7.97 -3.10
N VAL A 290 6.38 8.73 -3.85
CA VAL A 290 7.74 8.38 -4.27
C VAL A 290 8.71 9.38 -3.68
N VAL A 291 9.85 8.90 -3.18
CA VAL A 291 11.00 9.72 -2.80
C VAL A 291 12.03 9.61 -3.92
N VAL A 292 12.42 10.76 -4.48
CA VAL A 292 13.41 10.81 -5.55
C VAL A 292 14.80 10.95 -4.96
N ILE A 293 15.73 10.09 -5.35
CA ILE A 293 17.14 10.12 -4.95
C ILE A 293 18.05 10.36 -6.16
N VAL A 294 19.23 10.93 -5.92
CA VAL A 294 20.26 11.12 -6.97
C VAL A 294 21.43 10.14 -6.79
N HIS A 295 21.67 9.67 -5.57
CA HIS A 295 22.76 8.78 -5.25
C HIS A 295 22.31 7.65 -4.31
N GLY A 296 22.96 6.48 -4.40
CA GLY A 296 22.55 5.27 -3.68
C GLY A 296 22.69 5.37 -2.16
N ASN A 297 23.55 6.25 -1.64
CA ASN A 297 23.68 6.49 -0.20
C ASN A 297 22.42 7.11 0.44
N GLN A 298 21.51 7.68 -0.36
CA GLN A 298 20.24 8.24 0.11
C GLN A 298 19.14 7.19 0.23
N ASP A 299 19.33 6.01 -0.37
CA ASP A 299 18.32 4.95 -0.50
C ASP A 299 17.79 4.50 0.87
N ASN A 300 18.68 4.31 1.85
CA ASN A 300 18.28 3.88 3.19
C ASN A 300 17.31 4.86 3.86
N ASN A 301 17.63 6.16 3.86
CA ASN A 301 16.77 7.17 4.47
C ASN A 301 15.45 7.35 3.68
N ALA A 302 15.51 7.28 2.35
CA ALA A 302 14.32 7.34 1.51
C ALA A 302 13.36 6.16 1.78
N LYS A 303 13.90 4.94 1.96
CA LYS A 303 13.12 3.77 2.37
C LYS A 303 12.43 3.97 3.72
N ALA A 304 13.06 4.67 4.66
CA ALA A 304 12.45 4.98 5.95
C ALA A 304 11.19 5.84 5.79
N THR A 305 11.27 6.90 4.97
CA THR A 305 10.16 7.81 4.68
C THR A 305 9.00 7.06 4.01
N ILE A 306 9.30 6.20 3.04
CA ILE A 306 8.31 5.35 2.37
C ILE A 306 7.69 4.34 3.33
N LEU A 307 8.49 3.67 4.16
CA LEU A 307 8.00 2.72 5.16
C LEU A 307 6.99 3.38 6.09
N TRP A 308 7.34 4.56 6.62
CA TRP A 308 6.51 5.33 7.54
C TRP A 308 5.19 5.74 6.87
N ASP A 309 5.25 6.30 5.66
CA ASP A 309 4.06 6.73 4.92
C ASP A 309 3.13 5.55 4.61
N ASN A 310 3.69 4.46 4.06
CA ASN A 310 2.92 3.27 3.75
C ASN A 310 2.30 2.65 5.01
N ALA A 311 3.01 2.64 6.13
CA ALA A 311 2.52 2.02 7.35
C ALA A 311 1.40 2.82 8.02
N PHE A 312 1.54 4.15 8.09
CA PHE A 312 0.77 4.96 9.04
C PHE A 312 -0.17 5.99 8.39
N SER A 313 -0.27 6.00 7.08
CA SER A 313 -1.29 6.82 6.39
C SER A 313 -2.71 6.29 6.60
N GLU A 314 -3.65 7.23 6.72
CA GLU A 314 -5.07 6.94 6.84
C GLU A 314 -5.78 6.96 5.47
N ILE A 315 -6.89 6.23 5.36
CA ILE A 315 -7.72 6.25 4.16
C ILE A 315 -8.41 7.61 4.06
N GLY A 316 -8.33 8.25 2.88
CA GLY A 316 -8.95 9.56 2.65
C GLY A 316 -8.16 10.75 3.19
N ARG A 317 -6.93 10.53 3.69
CA ARG A 317 -6.05 11.62 4.13
C ARG A 317 -5.81 12.66 3.03
N ARG A 318 -5.44 13.87 3.45
CA ARG A 318 -4.77 14.83 2.56
C ARG A 318 -3.50 14.16 1.98
N PRO A 319 -3.22 14.27 0.67
CA PRO A 319 -2.09 13.58 0.05
C PRO A 319 -0.79 13.75 0.83
N PHE A 320 -0.15 12.61 1.12
CA PHE A 320 1.15 12.46 1.77
C PHE A 320 1.26 12.91 3.25
N TYR A 321 0.17 13.38 3.84
CA TYR A 321 0.10 13.65 5.28
C TYR A 321 0.23 12.36 6.10
N VAL A 322 1.10 12.35 7.10
CA VAL A 322 1.27 11.22 8.02
C VAL A 322 1.61 11.75 9.40
N GLU A 323 1.11 11.06 10.43
CA GLU A 323 1.37 11.43 11.82
C GLU A 323 2.87 11.42 12.14
N GLU A 324 3.30 12.42 12.92
CA GLU A 324 4.69 12.54 13.37
C GLU A 324 5.02 11.50 14.45
N LYS A 325 4.01 11.03 15.20
CA LYS A 325 4.16 10.02 16.25
C LYS A 325 3.15 8.91 16.08
N VAL A 326 3.58 7.67 16.30
CA VAL A 326 2.73 6.49 16.16
C VAL A 326 2.86 5.55 17.35
N PRO A 327 1.80 4.77 17.69
CA PRO A 327 1.90 3.77 18.74
C PRO A 327 3.01 2.76 18.44
N TRP A 328 3.85 2.46 19.44
CA TRP A 328 4.95 1.52 19.31
C TRP A 328 4.47 0.13 18.84
N LYS A 329 3.30 -0.31 19.32
CA LYS A 329 2.66 -1.55 18.84
C LYS A 329 2.45 -1.57 17.32
N LYS A 330 2.01 -0.47 16.71
CA LYS A 330 1.85 -0.37 15.25
C LYS A 330 3.22 -0.40 14.56
N MET A 331 4.22 0.28 15.13
CA MET A 331 5.59 0.22 14.61
C MET A 331 6.18 -1.20 14.64
N CYS A 332 6.01 -1.94 15.73
CA CYS A 332 6.43 -3.34 15.83
C CYS A 332 5.85 -4.21 14.71
N GLN A 333 4.55 -4.06 14.42
CA GLN A 333 3.89 -4.78 13.34
C GLN A 333 4.50 -4.42 11.97
N THR A 334 4.77 -3.14 11.73
CA THR A 334 5.44 -2.65 10.51
C THR A 334 6.84 -3.22 10.37
N LEU A 335 7.66 -3.17 11.43
CA LEU A 335 9.03 -3.70 11.43
C LEU A 335 9.04 -5.21 11.18
N ASN A 336 8.15 -5.97 11.82
CA ASN A 336 8.03 -7.41 11.62
C ASN A 336 7.65 -7.77 10.17
N MET A 337 6.63 -7.10 9.63
CA MET A 337 6.19 -7.29 8.25
C MET A 337 7.31 -6.98 7.26
N LYS A 338 8.00 -5.85 7.44
CA LYS A 338 9.12 -5.45 6.59
C LYS A 338 10.28 -6.45 6.69
N PHE A 339 10.64 -6.87 7.90
CA PHE A 339 11.71 -7.81 8.15
C PHE A 339 11.43 -9.15 7.47
N MET A 340 10.26 -9.74 7.68
CA MET A 340 9.89 -11.02 7.06
C MET A 340 9.89 -10.95 5.53
N ALA A 341 9.36 -9.87 4.96
CA ALA A 341 9.28 -9.69 3.52
C ALA A 341 10.66 -9.51 2.87
N GLU A 342 11.53 -8.69 3.45
CA GLU A 342 12.87 -8.45 2.92
C GLU A 342 13.80 -9.66 3.07
N VAL A 343 13.76 -10.32 4.23
CA VAL A 343 14.56 -11.54 4.49
C VAL A 343 13.99 -12.75 3.74
N GLY A 344 12.69 -12.74 3.43
CA GLY A 344 12.00 -13.85 2.78
C GLY A 344 11.85 -15.06 3.70
N THR A 345 11.52 -14.82 4.97
CA THR A 345 11.35 -15.85 6.02
C THR A 345 9.90 -15.89 6.53
N LYS A 346 9.51 -17.02 7.13
CA LYS A 346 8.25 -17.17 7.87
C LYS A 346 8.42 -16.96 9.38
N GLN A 347 9.67 -16.87 9.85
CA GLN A 347 10.01 -16.69 11.25
C GLN A 347 9.79 -15.22 11.65
N GLU A 348 8.74 -14.96 12.44
CA GLU A 348 8.36 -13.63 12.92
C GLU A 348 9.32 -13.11 14.00
N LEU A 349 9.33 -11.79 14.18
CA LEU A 349 9.86 -11.16 15.39
C LEU A 349 8.96 -11.52 16.58
N ILE A 350 9.58 -12.00 17.65
CA ILE A 350 8.89 -12.45 18.87
C ILE A 350 8.91 -11.36 19.97
N PRO A 351 8.11 -11.48 21.05
CA PRO A 351 8.01 -10.46 22.10
C PRO A 351 9.34 -9.97 22.68
N MET A 352 10.33 -10.87 22.85
CA MET A 352 11.66 -10.45 23.31
C MET A 352 12.38 -9.51 22.34
N HIS A 353 12.20 -9.70 21.02
CA HIS A 353 12.79 -8.83 20.02
C HIS A 353 12.19 -7.43 20.11
N TYR A 354 10.87 -7.32 20.24
CA TYR A 354 10.20 -6.03 20.40
C TYR A 354 10.64 -5.30 21.68
N ARG A 355 10.88 -6.04 22.77
CA ARG A 355 11.43 -5.46 24.01
C ARG A 355 12.82 -4.87 23.79
N PHE A 356 13.71 -5.59 23.10
CA PHE A 356 15.04 -5.08 22.78
C PHE A 356 14.97 -3.85 21.86
N LEU A 357 14.15 -3.90 20.82
CA LEU A 357 13.97 -2.78 19.88
C LEU A 357 13.43 -1.53 20.60
N ALA A 358 12.50 -1.71 21.52
CA ALA A 358 11.99 -0.66 22.40
C ALA A 358 13.10 -0.02 23.24
N GLN A 359 13.91 -0.83 23.92
CA GLN A 359 15.03 -0.33 24.73
C GLN A 359 16.03 0.45 23.88
N LYS A 360 16.29 -0.02 22.65
CA LYS A 360 17.20 0.63 21.71
C LYS A 360 16.67 1.99 21.25
N ILE A 361 15.41 2.08 20.82
CA ILE A 361 14.85 3.31 20.25
C ILE A 361 14.52 4.38 21.31
N PHE A 362 14.04 3.98 22.49
CA PHE A 362 13.70 4.91 23.57
C PHE A 362 14.91 5.22 24.48
N GLY A 363 15.94 4.38 24.46
CA GLY A 363 17.13 4.55 25.29
C GLY A 363 16.87 4.35 26.78
N ASP A 364 15.84 3.58 27.16
CA ASP A 364 15.54 3.25 28.55
C ASP A 364 15.25 1.75 28.76
N ASN A 365 15.31 1.31 30.01
CA ASN A 365 15.11 -0.08 30.41
C ASN A 365 13.67 -0.35 30.91
N GLY A 366 12.67 0.38 30.41
CA GLY A 366 11.27 0.22 30.81
C GLY A 366 10.77 -1.23 30.66
N SER A 367 9.77 -1.62 31.47
CA SER A 367 9.11 -2.92 31.29
C SER A 367 8.38 -2.97 29.96
N TYR A 368 8.22 -4.16 29.37
CA TYR A 368 7.50 -4.29 28.10
C TYR A 368 6.04 -3.79 28.20
N ASP A 369 5.39 -4.01 29.34
CA ASP A 369 4.04 -3.49 29.61
C ASP A 369 3.98 -1.97 29.63
N ASP A 370 5.05 -1.30 30.05
CA ASP A 370 5.14 0.17 30.06
C ASP A 370 5.41 0.73 28.65
N VAL A 371 5.91 -0.10 27.74
CA VAL A 371 6.38 0.33 26.41
C VAL A 371 5.35 0.07 25.31
N LYS A 372 4.40 -0.85 25.50
CA LYS A 372 3.39 -1.18 24.50
C LYS A 372 2.48 0.00 24.10
N ASP A 373 2.26 0.92 25.04
CA ASP A 373 1.40 2.12 24.87
C ASP A 373 2.20 3.39 24.56
N ARG A 374 3.53 3.29 24.45
CA ARG A 374 4.38 4.44 24.09
C ARG A 374 4.19 4.83 22.64
N MET A 375 4.46 6.10 22.37
CA MET A 375 4.48 6.68 21.02
C MET A 375 5.92 6.85 20.57
N VAL A 376 6.25 6.39 19.36
CA VAL A 376 7.53 6.64 18.70
C VAL A 376 7.37 7.78 17.71
N SER A 377 8.28 8.75 17.72
CA SER A 377 8.30 9.85 16.73
C SER A 377 9.11 9.50 15.49
N TRP A 378 8.80 10.15 14.37
CA TRP A 378 9.61 10.12 13.15
C TRP A 378 11.06 10.51 13.45
N THR A 379 11.23 11.53 14.28
CA THR A 379 12.54 12.04 14.70
C THR A 379 13.37 10.95 15.41
N GLN A 380 12.79 10.23 16.38
CA GLN A 380 13.46 9.11 17.05
C GLN A 380 13.75 7.93 16.10
N PHE A 381 12.89 7.74 15.10
CA PHE A 381 13.00 6.61 14.18
C PHE A 381 14.13 6.80 13.14
N ASN A 382 14.22 7.98 12.52
CA ASN A 382 15.15 8.18 11.40
C ASN A 382 15.81 9.57 11.31
N LYS A 383 15.80 10.39 12.37
CA LYS A 383 16.44 11.72 12.35
C LYS A 383 17.51 11.88 13.43
N GLU A 384 17.17 11.51 14.66
CA GLU A 384 18.11 11.52 15.78
C GLU A 384 18.98 10.26 15.76
N PRO A 385 20.32 10.42 15.86
CA PRO A 385 21.20 9.28 16.09
C PRO A 385 20.88 8.59 17.41
N LEU A 386 21.08 7.28 17.46
CA LEU A 386 21.02 6.53 18.72
C LEU A 386 22.10 7.06 19.69
N ARG A 387 21.85 6.94 21.01
CA ARG A 387 22.80 7.38 22.04
C ARG A 387 24.18 6.77 21.79
N GLU A 388 25.21 7.62 21.80
CA GLU A 388 26.62 7.25 21.57
C GLU A 388 26.89 6.63 20.19
N ARG A 389 25.98 6.81 19.22
CA ARG A 389 26.12 6.36 17.82
C ARG A 389 26.00 7.53 16.86
N ASN A 390 26.50 7.33 15.65
CA ASN A 390 26.40 8.26 14.53
C ASN A 390 25.33 7.86 13.50
N PHE A 391 24.47 6.90 13.85
CA PHE A 391 23.41 6.38 13.00
C PHE A 391 22.07 6.32 13.74
N THR A 392 20.99 6.39 12.97
CA THR A 392 19.60 6.37 13.48
C THR A 392 19.15 4.95 13.80
N PHE A 393 18.00 4.81 14.49
CA PHE A 393 17.38 3.51 14.72
C PHE A 393 17.12 2.75 13.42
N TRP A 394 16.52 3.43 12.44
CA TRP A 394 16.20 2.83 11.15
C TRP A 394 17.44 2.37 10.38
N GLN A 395 18.49 3.19 10.32
CA GLN A 395 19.75 2.81 9.66
C GLN A 395 20.33 1.52 10.22
N TRP A 396 20.31 1.38 11.55
CA TRP A 396 20.73 0.16 12.22
C TRP A 396 19.82 -1.03 11.90
N PHE A 397 18.50 -0.85 11.97
CA PHE A 397 17.53 -1.92 11.73
C PHE A 397 17.57 -2.41 10.27
N ASP A 398 17.60 -1.50 9.29
CA ASP A 398 17.71 -1.83 7.87
C ASP A 398 19.05 -2.52 7.56
N GLY A 399 20.14 -2.13 8.23
CA GLY A 399 21.41 -2.84 8.13
C GLY A 399 21.35 -4.29 8.64
N VAL A 400 20.62 -4.53 9.73
CA VAL A 400 20.34 -5.89 10.24
C VAL A 400 19.51 -6.69 9.23
N VAL A 401 18.48 -6.08 8.64
CA VAL A 401 17.64 -6.71 7.62
C VAL A 401 18.47 -7.09 6.40
N ASP A 402 19.30 -6.19 5.89
CA ASP A 402 20.16 -6.41 4.72
C ASP A 402 21.21 -7.51 4.95
N LEU A 403 21.89 -7.49 6.12
CA LEU A 403 22.80 -8.55 6.52
C LEU A 403 22.09 -9.90 6.57
N THR A 404 20.90 -9.92 7.17
CA THR A 404 20.13 -11.16 7.34
C THR A 404 19.69 -11.71 5.99
N LYS A 405 19.12 -10.86 5.13
CA LYS A 405 18.70 -11.20 3.78
C LYS A 405 19.84 -11.80 2.95
N LYS A 406 21.03 -11.20 3.01
CA LYS A 406 22.16 -11.59 2.15
C LYS A 406 22.94 -12.80 2.66
N HIS A 407 23.08 -12.94 3.98
CA HIS A 407 24.04 -13.89 4.56
C HIS A 407 23.46 -14.80 5.66
N LEU A 408 22.34 -14.44 6.30
CA LEU A 408 21.89 -15.11 7.53
C LEU A 408 20.48 -15.71 7.45
N LYS A 409 19.82 -15.63 6.30
CA LYS A 409 18.42 -16.05 6.11
C LYS A 409 18.14 -17.45 6.64
N ASP A 410 18.99 -18.41 6.29
CA ASP A 410 18.77 -19.81 6.65
C ASP A 410 18.99 -20.04 8.15
N TYR A 411 20.04 -19.46 8.73
CA TYR A 411 20.31 -19.48 10.17
C TYR A 411 19.17 -18.83 10.98
N TRP A 412 18.60 -17.73 10.49
CA TRP A 412 17.43 -17.10 11.11
C TRP A 412 16.19 -17.98 11.02
N SER A 413 15.92 -18.54 9.83
CA SER A 413 14.74 -19.37 9.58
C SER A 413 14.78 -20.68 10.36
N ASP A 414 15.96 -21.20 10.63
CA ASP A 414 16.19 -22.38 11.46
C ASP A 414 16.28 -22.05 12.97
N GLY A 415 16.10 -20.77 13.34
CA GLY A 415 16.04 -20.32 14.72
C GLY A 415 17.37 -20.42 15.47
N LEU A 416 18.49 -20.32 14.76
CA LEU A 416 19.85 -20.39 15.32
C LEU A 416 20.36 -19.04 15.81
N ILE A 417 19.75 -17.96 15.33
CA ILE A 417 20.10 -16.59 15.68
C ILE A 417 19.08 -16.08 16.70
N LEU A 418 19.55 -15.77 17.90
CA LEU A 418 18.74 -15.06 18.91
C LEU A 418 18.54 -13.59 18.50
N GLY A 419 19.57 -12.99 17.87
CA GLY A 419 19.44 -11.74 17.11
C GLY A 419 19.25 -10.50 17.98
N PHE A 420 18.00 -10.17 18.29
CA PHE A 420 17.61 -8.92 18.95
C PHE A 420 17.67 -9.07 20.48
N VAL A 421 18.86 -8.94 21.05
CA VAL A 421 19.08 -9.14 22.48
C VAL A 421 20.18 -8.23 23.03
N SER A 422 19.95 -7.66 24.22
CA SER A 422 20.88 -6.73 24.87
C SER A 422 22.05 -7.46 25.51
N LYS A 423 23.21 -6.80 25.59
CA LYS A 423 24.37 -7.33 26.32
C LYS A 423 24.01 -7.73 27.75
N GLN A 424 23.26 -6.90 28.47
CA GLN A 424 22.86 -7.21 29.85
C GLN A 424 22.04 -8.51 29.94
N TYR A 425 21.10 -8.72 29.03
CA TYR A 425 20.31 -9.95 29.02
C TYR A 425 21.16 -11.17 28.67
N VAL A 426 22.06 -11.03 27.69
CA VAL A 426 23.06 -12.07 27.35
C VAL A 426 23.91 -12.45 28.56
N HIS A 427 24.34 -11.46 29.35
CA HIS A 427 25.10 -11.71 30.58
C HIS A 427 24.32 -12.58 31.58
N THR A 428 23.03 -12.30 31.74
CA THR A 428 22.15 -13.06 32.63
C THR A 428 21.93 -14.50 32.16
N ILE A 429 21.66 -14.72 30.87
CA ILE A 429 21.33 -16.06 30.36
C ILE A 429 22.57 -16.95 30.19
N LEU A 430 23.69 -16.41 29.73
CA LEU A 430 24.92 -17.19 29.57
C LEU A 430 25.66 -17.40 30.90
N GLY A 431 25.50 -16.51 31.89
CA GLY A 431 26.19 -16.62 33.19
C GLY A 431 25.90 -17.94 33.93
N LYS A 432 24.73 -18.53 33.68
CA LYS A 432 24.29 -19.81 34.25
C LYS A 432 24.58 -21.01 33.34
N ALA A 433 25.09 -20.78 32.14
CA ALA A 433 25.29 -21.83 31.15
C ALA A 433 26.62 -22.59 31.36
N PRO A 434 26.74 -23.81 30.81
CA PRO A 434 28.00 -24.56 30.77
C PRO A 434 29.10 -23.83 29.99
N ASN A 435 30.36 -24.15 30.30
CA ASN A 435 31.53 -23.58 29.60
C ASN A 435 31.45 -23.85 28.08
N GLY A 436 31.76 -22.84 27.27
CA GLY A 436 31.70 -22.93 25.81
C GLY A 436 30.28 -22.79 25.22
N THR A 437 29.27 -22.49 26.05
CA THR A 437 27.94 -22.13 25.54
C THR A 437 27.98 -20.76 24.89
N PHE A 438 27.39 -20.63 23.70
CA PHE A 438 27.37 -19.39 22.93
C PHE A 438 26.01 -19.07 22.33
N LEU A 439 25.83 -17.83 21.90
CA LEU A 439 24.68 -17.38 21.12
C LEU A 439 25.09 -16.34 20.08
N LEU A 440 24.23 -16.20 19.07
CA LEU A 440 24.38 -15.25 17.97
C LEU A 440 23.43 -14.08 18.16
N ARG A 441 23.95 -12.85 18.13
CA ARG A 441 23.16 -11.62 18.28
C ARG A 441 23.63 -10.53 17.32
N PHE A 442 22.73 -9.61 16.97
CA PHE A 442 23.10 -8.45 16.17
C PHE A 442 23.93 -7.46 16.99
N SER A 443 24.89 -6.81 16.34
CA SER A 443 25.75 -5.81 16.95
C SER A 443 24.96 -4.54 17.28
N ASP A 444 25.15 -4.01 18.49
CA ASP A 444 24.63 -2.70 18.87
C ASP A 444 25.48 -1.53 18.36
N SER A 445 26.73 -1.82 17.99
CA SER A 445 27.75 -0.81 17.69
C SER A 445 28.02 -0.63 16.20
N GLU A 446 27.74 -1.66 15.41
CA GLU A 446 28.06 -1.70 14.00
C GLU A 446 26.79 -2.00 13.21
N ILE A 447 26.52 -1.17 12.20
CA ILE A 447 25.39 -1.37 11.28
C ILE A 447 25.64 -2.66 10.49
N GLY A 448 24.65 -3.54 10.45
CA GLY A 448 24.75 -4.78 9.68
C GLY A 448 25.89 -5.69 10.17
N GLY A 449 26.12 -5.74 11.48
CA GLY A 449 27.05 -6.67 12.12
C GLY A 449 26.33 -7.75 12.95
N ILE A 450 26.87 -8.97 12.94
CA ILE A 450 26.48 -10.07 13.85
C ILE A 450 27.66 -10.47 14.72
N THR A 451 27.45 -10.67 16.02
CA THR A 451 28.49 -11.03 16.99
C THR A 451 28.14 -12.32 17.72
N ILE A 452 29.18 -13.02 18.17
CA ILE A 452 29.09 -14.23 18.97
C ILE A 452 29.42 -13.86 20.42
N ALA A 453 28.48 -14.12 21.33
CA ALA A 453 28.74 -14.04 22.76
C ALA A 453 28.86 -15.46 23.32
N HIS A 454 29.90 -15.73 24.10
CA HIS A 454 30.12 -17.04 24.72
C HIS A 454 30.62 -16.91 26.16
N ILE A 455 30.33 -17.92 26.98
CA ILE A 455 30.86 -18.02 28.33
C ILE A 455 32.16 -18.84 28.34
N VAL A 456 33.20 -18.29 28.96
CA VAL A 456 34.44 -18.97 29.32
C VAL A 456 34.46 -19.11 30.83
N ARG A 457 34.62 -20.34 31.33
CA ARG A 457 34.85 -20.57 32.76
C ARG A 457 36.33 -20.80 33.02
N GLY A 458 36.88 -20.06 33.97
CA GLY A 458 38.23 -20.29 34.49
C GLY A 458 38.28 -21.52 35.39
N ASP A 459 39.48 -21.94 35.74
CA ASP A 459 39.73 -23.11 36.61
C ASP A 459 39.18 -22.90 38.04
N ASP A 460 39.00 -21.64 38.44
CA ASP A 460 38.36 -21.21 39.69
C ASP A 460 36.82 -21.26 39.66
N GLY A 461 36.23 -21.68 38.53
CA GLY A 461 34.79 -21.72 38.31
C GLY A 461 34.16 -20.37 37.96
N SER A 462 34.94 -19.28 37.97
CA SER A 462 34.46 -17.94 37.59
C SER A 462 34.09 -17.91 36.10
N GLY A 463 32.92 -17.36 35.77
CA GLY A 463 32.42 -17.28 34.41
C GLY A 463 32.60 -15.88 33.83
N GLN A 464 33.39 -15.75 32.77
CA GLN A 464 33.50 -14.50 32.01
C GLN A 464 32.80 -14.66 30.66
N ILE A 465 31.94 -13.69 30.32
CA ILE A 465 31.28 -13.64 29.02
C ILE A 465 32.10 -12.76 28.10
N GLN A 466 32.54 -13.35 26.99
CA GLN A 466 33.33 -12.70 25.96
C GLN A 466 32.47 -12.49 24.72
N ASN A 467 32.66 -11.36 24.04
CA ASN A 467 31.99 -11.04 22.79
C ASN A 467 33.06 -10.95 21.69
N ILE A 468 32.91 -11.76 20.65
CA ILE A 468 33.78 -11.72 19.48
C ILE A 468 33.47 -10.45 18.67
N GLN A 469 34.48 -9.86 18.03
CA GLN A 469 34.29 -8.72 17.14
C GLN A 469 33.18 -9.03 16.12
N PRO A 470 32.24 -8.09 15.87
CA PRO A 470 31.15 -8.36 14.95
C PRO A 470 31.64 -8.66 13.52
N PHE A 471 30.93 -9.55 12.85
CA PHE A 471 31.11 -9.88 11.44
C PHE A 471 30.13 -9.07 10.61
N THR A 472 30.66 -8.33 9.64
CA THR A 472 29.89 -7.57 8.66
C THR A 472 29.60 -8.39 7.41
N ALA A 473 28.81 -7.86 6.49
CA ALA A 473 28.58 -8.49 5.19
C ALA A 473 29.90 -8.80 4.43
N LYS A 474 30.91 -7.94 4.53
CA LYS A 474 32.22 -8.17 3.90
C LYS A 474 32.92 -9.39 4.50
N ASP A 475 32.85 -9.54 5.82
CA ASP A 475 33.45 -10.68 6.53
C ASP A 475 32.76 -11.99 6.17
N LEU A 476 31.43 -11.97 6.08
CA LEU A 476 30.60 -13.13 5.76
C LEU A 476 30.68 -13.54 4.28
N GLN A 477 31.10 -12.63 3.39
CA GLN A 477 31.43 -12.95 2.00
C GLN A 477 32.73 -13.75 1.90
N ILE A 478 33.74 -13.39 2.70
CA ILE A 478 35.03 -14.08 2.73
C ILE A 478 34.88 -15.47 3.37
N LEU A 479 34.22 -15.54 4.54
CA LEU A 479 34.02 -16.78 5.28
C LEU A 479 32.63 -16.80 5.91
N SER A 480 31.88 -17.87 5.65
CA SER A 480 30.48 -17.99 6.08
C SER A 480 30.35 -18.00 7.60
N LEU A 481 29.16 -17.70 8.12
CA LEU A 481 28.93 -17.75 9.56
C LEU A 481 29.13 -19.18 10.12
N GLY A 482 28.67 -20.20 9.40
CA GLY A 482 28.86 -21.60 9.76
C GLY A 482 30.33 -21.96 9.90
N ASP A 483 31.15 -21.64 8.89
CA ASP A 483 32.59 -21.92 8.94
C ASP A 483 33.30 -21.12 10.05
N ARG A 484 32.91 -19.86 10.27
CA ARG A 484 33.43 -19.06 11.40
C ARG A 484 33.11 -19.70 12.76
N VAL A 485 31.90 -20.22 12.92
CA VAL A 485 31.50 -20.94 14.14
C VAL A 485 32.26 -22.26 14.28
N ARG A 486 32.52 -22.97 13.17
CA ARG A 486 33.32 -24.21 13.14
C ARG A 486 34.74 -23.97 13.68
N ASP A 487 35.41 -22.96 13.14
CA ASP A 487 36.83 -22.68 13.40
C ASP A 487 37.11 -22.26 14.87
N LEU A 488 36.09 -21.74 15.55
CA LEU A 488 36.18 -21.35 16.96
C LEU A 488 35.97 -22.56 17.88
N LYS A 489 37.08 -23.26 18.19
CA LYS A 489 37.12 -24.48 19.01
C LYS A 489 36.60 -24.30 20.44
N GLN A 490 36.62 -23.08 20.97
CA GLN A 490 36.07 -22.76 22.29
C GLN A 490 34.54 -22.80 22.34
N LEU A 491 33.87 -22.72 21.19
CA LEU A 491 32.42 -22.82 21.09
C LEU A 491 32.01 -24.30 21.06
N LYS A 492 31.15 -24.70 22.00
CA LYS A 492 30.74 -26.10 22.20
C LYS A 492 29.24 -26.31 22.08
N PHE A 493 28.43 -25.42 22.66
CA PHE A 493 26.97 -25.57 22.71
C PHE A 493 26.29 -24.28 22.26
N LEU A 494 25.34 -24.37 21.33
CA LEU A 494 24.45 -23.27 21.02
C LEU A 494 23.37 -23.18 22.10
N PHE A 495 23.22 -21.99 22.68
CA PHE A 495 22.26 -21.70 23.73
C PHE A 495 20.85 -22.19 23.37
N ASP A 496 20.23 -22.96 24.27
CA ASP A 496 18.87 -23.50 24.14
C ASP A 496 18.62 -24.40 22.90
N LYS A 497 19.70 -24.95 22.30
CA LYS A 497 19.62 -25.81 21.12
C LYS A 497 20.44 -27.10 21.22
N GLY A 498 21.62 -27.06 21.84
CA GLY A 498 22.47 -28.24 22.02
C GLY A 498 23.86 -28.11 21.43
N GLU A 499 24.46 -29.23 21.01
CA GLU A 499 25.84 -29.31 20.54
C GLU A 499 26.08 -28.56 19.23
N LYS A 500 27.19 -27.82 19.16
CA LYS A 500 27.55 -26.96 18.03
C LYS A 500 27.56 -27.73 16.70
N ASP A 501 28.33 -28.80 16.62
CA ASP A 501 28.56 -29.48 15.34
C ASP A 501 27.27 -30.15 14.85
N ALA A 502 26.48 -30.77 15.74
CA ALA A 502 25.18 -31.35 15.40
C ALA A 502 24.18 -30.33 14.80
N ILE A 503 24.27 -29.06 15.21
CA ILE A 503 23.38 -28.00 14.73
C ILE A 503 23.90 -27.35 13.45
N PHE A 504 25.22 -27.12 13.39
CA PHE A 504 25.84 -26.34 12.33
C PHE A 504 26.41 -27.16 11.18
N GLU A 505 26.46 -28.49 11.28
CA GLU A 505 27.03 -29.40 10.27
C GLU A 505 26.55 -29.06 8.84
N LYS A 506 25.25 -28.85 8.67
CA LYS A 506 24.66 -28.51 7.35
C LYS A 506 25.10 -27.16 6.76
N TYR A 507 25.73 -26.29 7.55
CA TYR A 507 26.25 -24.99 7.10
C TYR A 507 27.76 -24.96 6.95
N TYR A 508 28.44 -26.05 7.28
CA TYR A 508 29.87 -26.16 7.04
C TYR A 508 30.09 -26.37 5.55
N LYS A 509 30.96 -25.56 4.94
CA LYS A 509 31.38 -25.86 3.57
C LYS A 509 32.19 -27.15 3.60
N SER A 510 31.85 -28.08 2.70
CA SER A 510 32.69 -29.24 2.41
C SER A 510 34.07 -28.71 2.01
N MET A 511 35.11 -29.18 2.70
CA MET A 511 36.48 -28.88 2.33
C MET A 511 36.84 -29.47 0.97
#